data_AF-A0A914YKJ5-F1
#
_entry.id   AF-A0A914YKJ5-F1
#
_cell.length_a   1.000
_cell.length_b   1.000
_cell.length_c   1.000
_cell.angle_alpha   90.00
_cell.angle_beta   90.00
_cell.angle_gamma   90.00
#
_symmetry.space_group_name_H-M   'P 1'
#
loop_
_entity.id
_entity.type
_entity.pdbx_description
1 polymer ?
#
loop_
_entity_poly.entity_id
_entity_poly.type
_entity_poly.pdbx_seq_one_letter_code
_entity_poly.pdbx_strand_id
1 'polypeptide(L)'
;MNLQRVFAPEDIGGGGYRDIMNTDRNKAYQVTLGGRGTAGNWDYSLSFTRGEYKLTERNFVRWNDPINDYFEQRVLGPVLGTTSTGYDIYSPNWEAFYAPLPAGDFQSFTGYSYSESRTWQNLARAQVTNGSLFKLPGGDAGFAVVVEGGSEGWDYTPDPGLMDGSVWGTTAVSGAGHRSNYAVTTELRMPLLETLTVTGSGRYDAFKIGSNTVDKATYSVGIEFRPIESLLFRGKYGTAFRAPTLSDAFQGRSGYYANGSTDYYRCGQLGYDPANTTGCPYDSVSIKNEVDTLSSDQLLLAEYYCRNGQSNNTSASCQNVSDWITRDASGVLDEIYTPKMNVARQNLEALTASFKYVQDIGRFGSLQFSANYTDMLKRKLQPQPGDEYLDLLHDPYAMWVYDSYAKVRADGSIGWAKDNWTTTLYANYIGKTPNYMAYVGNGYDYVHSSGYKAGKT
;
A
#
# COMPACT_ATOMS: atom_id res chain seq x y z
N MET A 1 5.92 -2.84 35.62
CA MET A 1 4.54 -3.22 35.27
C MET A 1 4.05 -2.18 34.28
N ASN A 2 3.54 -2.57 33.12
CA ASN A 2 2.97 -1.62 32.16
C ASN A 2 1.49 -1.41 32.52
N LEU A 3 1.09 -0.18 32.77
CA LEU A 3 -0.29 0.17 33.08
C LEU A 3 -1.04 0.47 31.78
N GLN A 4 -2.17 -0.18 31.58
CA GLN A 4 -3.07 0.10 30.48
C GLN A 4 -4.47 0.33 31.05
N ARG A 5 -5.04 1.50 30.73
CA ARG A 5 -6.44 1.81 31.03
C ARG A 5 -7.25 1.81 29.74
N VAL A 6 -8.36 1.09 29.75
CA VAL A 6 -9.37 1.12 28.68
C VAL A 6 -10.55 1.90 29.22
N PHE A 7 -11.01 2.90 28.46
CA PHE A 7 -12.12 3.75 28.88
C PHE A 7 -13.47 3.08 28.58
N ALA A 8 -14.33 3.03 29.60
CA ALA A 8 -15.67 2.51 29.47
C ALA A 8 -16.61 3.57 28.85
N PRO A 9 -17.77 3.21 28.28
CA PRO A 9 -18.76 4.18 27.80
C PRO A 9 -19.13 5.25 28.83
N GLU A 10 -19.19 4.86 30.09
CA GLU A 10 -19.51 5.73 31.22
C GLU A 10 -18.42 6.77 31.49
N ASP A 11 -17.16 6.45 31.16
CA ASP A 11 -16.03 7.37 31.28
C ASP A 11 -16.06 8.48 30.21
N ILE A 12 -16.73 8.23 29.07
CA ILE A 12 -16.68 9.09 27.89
C ILE A 12 -17.71 10.23 27.97
N GLY A 13 -18.93 9.90 28.40
CA GLY A 13 -20.05 10.83 28.43
C GLY A 13 -21.41 10.20 28.10
N GLY A 14 -22.44 11.03 28.03
CA GLY A 14 -23.83 10.59 27.89
C GLY A 14 -24.15 9.85 26.58
N GLY A 15 -23.38 10.06 25.50
CA GLY A 15 -23.50 9.31 24.24
C GLY A 15 -22.62 8.07 24.16
N GLY A 16 -21.79 7.80 25.17
CA GLY A 16 -20.86 6.67 25.21
C GLY A 16 -19.92 6.66 23.99
N TYR A 17 -19.71 5.49 23.39
CA TYR A 17 -18.82 5.36 22.23
C TYR A 17 -19.22 6.22 21.02
N ARG A 18 -20.48 6.69 20.92
CA ARG A 18 -20.90 7.59 19.84
C ARG A 18 -20.21 8.95 19.90
N ASP A 19 -19.81 9.38 21.10
CA ASP A 19 -19.17 10.68 21.35
C ASP A 19 -17.67 10.68 21.00
N ILE A 20 -17.12 9.56 20.54
CA ILE A 20 -15.72 9.42 20.10
C ILE A 20 -15.60 8.82 18.70
N MET A 21 -16.71 8.76 17.94
CA MET A 21 -16.68 8.23 16.58
C MET A 21 -16.02 9.22 15.62
N ASN A 22 -15.10 8.71 14.80
CA ASN A 22 -14.57 9.44 13.66
C ASN A 22 -15.66 9.66 12.61
N THR A 23 -15.55 10.76 11.86
CA THR A 23 -16.51 11.09 10.81
C THR A 23 -15.78 11.56 9.56
N ASP A 24 -16.04 10.86 8.45
CA ASP A 24 -15.53 11.22 7.14
C ASP A 24 -16.66 11.80 6.29
N ARG A 25 -16.43 12.99 5.74
CA ARG A 25 -17.36 13.62 4.79
C ARG A 25 -16.68 13.76 3.45
N ASN A 26 -17.20 13.05 2.46
CA ASN A 26 -16.74 13.14 1.08
C ASN A 26 -17.71 13.96 0.21
N LYS A 27 -17.15 14.73 -0.72
CA LYS A 27 -17.88 15.42 -1.79
C LYS A 27 -17.13 15.19 -3.09
N ALA A 28 -17.80 14.59 -4.07
CA ALA A 28 -17.21 14.28 -5.35
C ALA A 28 -18.11 14.73 -6.50
N TYR A 29 -17.51 15.22 -7.57
CA TYR A 29 -18.19 15.39 -8.85
C TYR A 29 -17.27 14.99 -10.00
N GLN A 30 -17.87 14.55 -11.09
CA GLN A 30 -17.20 14.35 -12.35
C GLN A 30 -18.13 14.81 -13.47
N VAL A 31 -17.61 15.66 -14.36
CA VAL A 31 -18.32 16.16 -15.53
C VAL A 31 -17.50 15.80 -16.75
N THR A 32 -18.12 15.13 -17.71
CA THR A 32 -17.52 14.83 -19.01
C THR A 32 -18.36 15.48 -20.11
N LEU A 33 -17.71 16.28 -20.94
CA LEU A 33 -18.28 16.85 -22.16
C LEU A 33 -17.55 16.24 -23.35
N GLY A 34 -18.28 15.86 -24.38
CA GLY A 34 -17.66 15.28 -25.56
C GLY A 34 -18.59 15.18 -26.74
N GLY A 35 -17.98 14.94 -27.91
CA GLY A 35 -18.66 14.72 -29.17
C GLY A 35 -18.01 13.57 -29.91
N ARG A 36 -18.81 12.87 -30.71
CA ARG A 36 -18.33 11.83 -31.63
C ARG A 36 -18.99 12.04 -32.99
N GLY A 37 -18.29 11.65 -34.05
CA GLY A 37 -18.79 11.76 -35.40
C GLY A 37 -17.99 10.89 -36.37
N THR A 38 -18.35 10.99 -37.63
CA THR A 38 -17.69 10.27 -38.72
C THR A 38 -17.30 11.25 -39.82
N ALA A 39 -16.17 10.99 -40.47
CA ALA A 39 -15.69 11.71 -41.64
C ALA A 39 -15.15 10.69 -42.65
N GLY A 40 -15.97 10.37 -43.66
CA GLY A 40 -15.69 9.25 -44.56
C GLY A 40 -15.72 7.91 -43.81
N ASN A 41 -14.66 7.12 -43.93
CA ASN A 41 -14.47 5.84 -43.22
C ASN A 41 -13.74 5.98 -41.87
N TRP A 42 -13.58 7.21 -41.38
CA TRP A 42 -12.96 7.49 -40.08
C TRP A 42 -14.01 7.89 -39.07
N ASP A 43 -13.99 7.24 -37.91
CA ASP A 43 -14.71 7.69 -36.73
C ASP A 43 -13.78 8.55 -35.88
N TYR A 44 -14.32 9.62 -35.30
CA TYR A 44 -13.59 10.44 -34.34
C TYR A 44 -14.41 10.69 -33.08
N SER A 45 -13.72 10.85 -31.97
CA SER A 45 -14.30 11.34 -30.72
C SER A 45 -13.36 12.29 -30.01
N LEU A 46 -13.95 13.30 -29.37
CA LEU A 46 -13.28 14.25 -28.51
C LEU A 46 -14.03 14.31 -27.19
N SER A 47 -13.31 14.25 -26.08
CA SER A 47 -13.89 14.47 -24.76
C SER A 47 -12.97 15.28 -23.87
N PHE A 48 -13.60 16.01 -22.94
CA PHE A 48 -12.95 16.64 -21.82
C PHE A 48 -13.66 16.19 -20.54
N THR A 49 -12.90 15.70 -19.58
CA THR A 49 -13.39 15.29 -18.27
C THR A 49 -12.75 16.14 -17.19
N ARG A 50 -13.55 16.69 -16.29
CA ARG A 50 -13.10 17.28 -15.03
C ARG A 50 -13.70 16.53 -13.86
N GLY A 51 -12.87 16.09 -12.93
CA GLY A 51 -13.30 15.47 -11.68
C GLY A 51 -12.63 16.12 -10.48
N GLU A 52 -13.35 16.18 -9.37
CA GLU A 52 -12.80 16.62 -8.08
C GLU A 52 -13.41 15.78 -6.95
N TYR A 53 -12.57 15.45 -5.98
CA TYR A 53 -12.91 14.77 -4.74
C TYR A 53 -12.37 15.59 -3.58
N LYS A 54 -13.23 15.82 -2.57
CA LYS A 54 -12.86 16.46 -1.30
C LYS A 54 -13.25 15.54 -0.17
N LEU A 55 -12.36 15.39 0.80
CA LEU A 55 -12.57 14.66 2.04
C LEU A 55 -12.28 15.61 3.20
N THR A 56 -13.21 15.66 4.16
CA THR A 56 -13.01 16.27 5.46
C THR A 56 -13.12 15.17 6.51
N GLU A 57 -12.05 14.96 7.25
CA GLU A 57 -11.96 13.98 8.33
C GLU A 57 -12.09 14.71 9.66
N ARG A 58 -12.95 14.19 10.53
CA ARG A 58 -13.04 14.60 11.93
C ARG A 58 -12.69 13.39 12.78
N ASN A 59 -11.50 13.39 13.35
CA ASN A 59 -10.97 12.25 14.08
C ASN A 59 -10.92 12.54 15.59
N PHE A 60 -11.36 11.59 16.40
CA PHE A 60 -11.23 11.67 17.85
C PHE A 60 -9.75 11.59 18.24
N VAL A 61 -9.30 12.51 19.08
CA VAL A 61 -7.91 12.62 19.52
C VAL A 61 -7.82 12.81 21.02
N ARG A 62 -6.62 12.56 21.54
CA ARG A 62 -6.20 12.91 22.89
C ARG A 62 -5.13 13.98 22.79
N TRP A 63 -5.16 14.96 23.67
CA TRP A 63 -4.16 16.02 23.72
C TRP A 63 -2.98 15.57 24.57
N ASN A 64 -1.76 15.72 24.06
CA ASN A 64 -0.53 15.15 24.62
C ASN A 64 -0.27 15.65 26.05
N ASP A 65 -0.11 16.95 26.26
CA ASP A 65 0.15 17.48 27.61
C ASP A 65 -1.04 17.25 28.55
N PRO A 66 -2.31 17.55 28.18
CA PRO A 66 -3.45 17.33 29.07
C PRO A 66 -3.63 15.89 29.53
N ILE A 67 -3.39 14.89 28.68
CA ILE A 67 -3.53 13.49 29.08
C ILE A 67 -2.37 13.07 29.99
N ASN A 68 -1.14 13.46 29.66
CA ASN A 68 0.03 13.13 30.50
C ASN A 68 -0.11 13.79 31.88
N ASP A 69 -0.45 15.08 31.93
CA ASP A 69 -0.70 15.83 33.17
C ASP A 69 -1.76 15.15 34.04
N TYR A 70 -2.87 14.71 33.43
CA TYR A 70 -3.94 14.03 34.16
C TYR A 70 -3.42 12.75 34.85
N PHE A 71 -2.76 11.87 34.10
CA PHE A 71 -2.28 10.60 34.64
C PHE A 71 -1.09 10.76 35.59
N GLU A 72 -0.17 11.68 35.33
CA GLU A 72 0.96 11.98 36.21
C GLU A 72 0.48 12.49 37.57
N GLN A 73 -0.45 13.45 37.58
CA GLN A 73 -0.91 14.11 38.80
C GLN A 73 -1.90 13.25 39.61
N ARG A 74 -2.70 12.40 38.95
CA ARG A 74 -3.79 11.68 39.62
C ARG A 74 -3.52 10.18 39.82
N VAL A 75 -2.71 9.58 38.97
CA VAL A 75 -2.59 8.11 38.89
C VAL A 75 -1.16 7.64 39.15
N LEU A 76 -0.14 8.21 38.53
CA LEU A 76 1.23 7.69 38.62
C LEU A 76 1.87 7.95 39.98
N GLY A 77 1.57 9.07 40.64
CA GLY A 77 2.11 9.36 41.98
C GLY A 77 3.60 9.75 41.94
N PRO A 78 4.33 9.72 43.08
CA PRO A 78 5.71 10.19 43.13
C PRO A 78 6.69 9.28 42.39
N VAL A 79 7.73 9.88 41.82
CA VAL A 79 8.88 9.16 41.24
C VAL A 79 9.75 8.58 42.37
N LEU A 80 9.94 7.27 42.36
CA LEU A 80 10.73 6.50 43.31
C LEU A 80 12.19 6.29 42.88
N GLY A 81 12.48 6.58 41.61
CA GLY A 81 13.80 6.43 41.00
C GLY A 81 13.68 6.30 39.48
N THR A 82 14.80 6.05 38.81
CA THR A 82 14.85 5.83 37.35
C THR A 82 15.35 4.43 37.04
N THR A 83 14.84 3.82 35.98
CA THR A 83 15.38 2.57 35.43
C THR A 83 16.80 2.79 34.89
N SER A 84 17.54 1.72 34.65
CA SER A 84 18.84 1.76 33.95
C SER A 84 18.75 2.34 32.53
N THR A 85 17.55 2.38 31.96
CA THR A 85 17.24 2.95 30.64
C THR A 85 16.69 4.39 30.72
N GLY A 86 16.66 4.99 31.91
CA GLY A 86 16.29 6.40 32.11
C GLY A 86 14.80 6.70 32.24
N TYR A 87 13.96 5.68 32.44
CA TYR A 87 12.52 5.88 32.66
C TYR A 87 12.20 6.02 34.14
N ASP A 88 11.30 6.94 34.49
CA ASP A 88 10.84 7.11 35.85
C ASP A 88 10.05 5.89 36.36
N ILE A 89 10.36 5.48 37.59
CA ILE A 89 9.67 4.44 38.33
C ILE A 89 8.69 5.14 39.27
N TYR A 90 7.41 4.98 39.00
CA TYR A 90 6.34 5.65 39.75
C TYR A 90 5.79 4.79 40.90
N SER A 91 5.11 5.42 41.86
CA SER A 91 4.30 4.75 42.89
C SER A 91 2.81 5.01 42.65
N PRO A 92 2.13 4.19 41.82
CA PRO A 92 0.79 4.50 41.37
C PRO A 92 -0.25 4.52 42.48
N ASN A 93 -1.18 5.47 42.41
CA ASN A 93 -2.41 5.45 43.17
C ASN A 93 -3.38 4.44 42.54
N TRP A 94 -3.36 3.21 43.07
CA TRP A 94 -4.21 2.12 42.58
C TRP A 94 -5.70 2.38 42.74
N GLU A 95 -6.12 3.11 43.77
CA GLU A 95 -7.52 3.47 43.97
C GLU A 95 -7.99 4.39 42.82
N ALA A 96 -7.21 5.43 42.50
CA ALA A 96 -7.50 6.32 41.37
C ALA A 96 -7.42 5.60 40.01
N PHE A 97 -6.48 4.65 39.86
CA PHE A 97 -6.34 3.88 38.62
C PHE A 97 -7.59 3.02 38.32
N TYR A 98 -8.16 2.37 39.33
CA TYR A 98 -9.33 1.49 39.19
C TYR A 98 -10.68 2.21 39.35
N ALA A 99 -10.70 3.45 39.84
CA ALA A 99 -11.91 4.25 39.93
C ALA A 99 -12.45 4.64 38.55
N PRO A 100 -13.79 4.67 38.34
CA PRO A 100 -14.40 5.25 37.13
C PRO A 100 -13.89 6.68 36.88
N LEU A 101 -13.65 7.01 35.61
CA LEU A 101 -13.21 8.34 35.22
C LEU A 101 -14.45 9.22 34.99
N PRO A 102 -14.60 10.36 35.67
CA PRO A 102 -15.68 11.28 35.35
C PRO A 102 -15.60 11.76 33.90
N ALA A 103 -16.74 11.81 33.20
CA ALA A 103 -16.78 12.24 31.80
C ALA A 103 -16.17 13.63 31.55
N GLY A 104 -16.28 14.56 32.53
CA GLY A 104 -15.64 15.87 32.44
C GLY A 104 -14.10 15.80 32.44
N ASP A 105 -13.51 14.88 33.19
CA ASP A 105 -12.06 14.65 33.21
C ASP A 105 -11.63 13.99 31.90
N PHE A 106 -12.39 13.02 31.38
CA PHE A 106 -12.12 12.45 30.05
C PHE A 106 -12.16 13.51 28.94
N GLN A 107 -13.13 14.41 28.99
CA GLN A 107 -13.28 15.51 28.04
C GLN A 107 -12.19 16.58 28.18
N SER A 108 -11.52 16.69 29.32
CA SER A 108 -10.47 17.71 29.53
C SER A 108 -9.19 17.42 28.74
N PHE A 109 -8.96 16.16 28.38
CA PHE A 109 -7.78 15.73 27.61
C PHE A 109 -8.12 15.10 26.26
N THR A 110 -9.39 15.15 25.83
CA THR A 110 -9.83 14.61 24.54
C THR A 110 -10.47 15.67 23.67
N GLY A 111 -10.57 15.39 22.37
CA GLY A 111 -11.13 16.33 21.42
C GLY A 111 -11.22 15.74 20.02
N TYR A 112 -11.26 16.63 19.03
CA TYR A 112 -11.32 16.27 17.63
C TYR A 112 -10.29 17.04 16.82
N SER A 113 -9.57 16.33 15.96
CA SER A 113 -8.75 16.91 14.91
C SER A 113 -9.51 16.97 13.58
N TYR A 114 -9.20 17.97 12.77
CA TYR A 114 -9.83 18.20 11.47
C TYR A 114 -8.77 18.23 10.36
N SER A 115 -8.86 17.26 9.46
CA SER A 115 -7.97 17.16 8.30
C SER A 115 -8.77 17.30 7.01
N GLU A 116 -8.20 17.99 6.03
CA GLU A 116 -8.82 18.19 4.72
C GLU A 116 -7.94 17.63 3.61
N SER A 117 -8.55 16.93 2.65
CA SER A 117 -7.90 16.42 1.46
C SER A 117 -8.70 16.79 0.21
N ARG A 118 -8.00 17.19 -0.85
CA ARG A 118 -8.58 17.53 -2.14
C ARG A 118 -7.76 16.91 -3.27
N THR A 119 -8.43 16.21 -4.16
CA THR A 119 -7.84 15.66 -5.40
C THR A 119 -8.65 16.12 -6.59
N TRP A 120 -8.00 16.51 -7.69
CA TRP A 120 -8.68 16.86 -8.92
C TRP A 120 -7.96 16.31 -10.15
N GLN A 121 -8.72 16.14 -11.23
CA GLN A 121 -8.22 15.72 -12.52
C GLN A 121 -8.93 16.46 -13.65
N ASN A 122 -8.18 16.75 -14.71
CA ASN A 122 -8.64 17.27 -15.98
C ASN A 122 -8.02 16.40 -17.07
N LEU A 123 -8.83 15.89 -18.00
CA LEU A 123 -8.36 15.04 -19.08
C LEU A 123 -9.08 15.41 -20.37
N ALA A 124 -8.32 15.88 -21.35
CA ALA A 124 -8.74 15.96 -22.74
C ALA A 124 -8.28 14.68 -23.47
N ARG A 125 -9.18 14.10 -24.26
CA ARG A 125 -8.91 12.89 -25.05
C ARG A 125 -9.48 13.06 -26.45
N ALA A 126 -8.64 12.87 -27.45
CA ALA A 126 -9.05 12.76 -28.85
C ALA A 126 -8.73 11.36 -29.36
N GLN A 127 -9.65 10.76 -30.09
CA GLN A 127 -9.47 9.45 -30.71
C GLN A 127 -9.94 9.49 -32.15
N VAL A 128 -9.17 8.85 -33.03
CA VAL A 128 -9.49 8.67 -34.44
C VAL A 128 -9.31 7.18 -34.77
N THR A 129 -10.30 6.58 -35.41
CA THR A 129 -10.31 5.15 -35.75
C THR A 129 -10.76 4.91 -37.17
N ASN A 130 -10.19 3.88 -37.80
CA ASN A 130 -10.63 3.37 -39.09
C ASN A 130 -10.71 1.85 -39.01
N GLY A 131 -11.91 1.28 -39.12
CA GLY A 131 -12.11 -0.17 -39.06
C GLY A 131 -11.68 -0.92 -40.33
N SER A 132 -11.49 -0.21 -41.44
CA SER A 132 -11.19 -0.76 -42.76
C SER A 132 -10.08 0.04 -43.46
N LEU A 133 -8.91 0.09 -42.82
CA LEU A 133 -7.74 0.80 -43.33
C LEU A 133 -7.19 0.14 -44.62
N PHE A 134 -7.10 -1.18 -44.63
CA PHE A 134 -6.75 -1.99 -45.81
C PHE A 134 -7.28 -3.42 -45.68
N LYS A 135 -7.40 -4.12 -46.80
CA LYS A 135 -7.94 -5.49 -46.88
C LYS A 135 -6.85 -6.53 -46.55
N LEU A 136 -7.21 -7.55 -45.76
CA LEU A 136 -6.42 -8.76 -45.53
C LEU A 136 -7.30 -10.01 -45.75
N PRO A 137 -6.70 -11.21 -45.92
CA PRO A 137 -7.48 -12.43 -46.15
C PRO A 137 -8.48 -12.77 -45.05
N GLY A 138 -8.20 -12.41 -43.79
CA GLY A 138 -9.11 -12.63 -42.65
C GLY A 138 -10.13 -11.52 -42.41
N GLY A 139 -10.14 -10.48 -43.23
CA GLY A 139 -11.01 -9.31 -43.07
C GLY A 139 -10.24 -8.00 -43.13
N ASP A 140 -10.93 -6.93 -42.76
CA ASP A 140 -10.36 -5.58 -42.77
C ASP A 140 -9.38 -5.34 -41.62
N ALA A 141 -8.24 -4.75 -41.94
CA ALA A 141 -7.30 -4.23 -40.94
C ALA A 141 -7.85 -2.93 -40.36
N GLY A 142 -7.87 -2.85 -39.03
CA GLY A 142 -8.34 -1.68 -38.28
C GLY A 142 -7.18 -0.91 -37.66
N PHE A 143 -7.28 0.41 -37.61
CA PHE A 143 -6.29 1.29 -37.01
C PHE A 143 -6.94 2.30 -36.07
N ALA A 144 -6.26 2.60 -34.97
CA ALA A 144 -6.68 3.59 -33.98
C ALA A 144 -5.50 4.47 -33.56
N VAL A 145 -5.77 5.77 -33.39
CA VAL A 145 -4.88 6.72 -32.73
C VAL A 145 -5.65 7.40 -31.60
N VAL A 146 -5.01 7.52 -30.45
CA VAL A 146 -5.53 8.25 -29.30
C VAL A 146 -4.48 9.25 -28.84
N VAL A 147 -4.88 10.49 -28.61
CA VAL A 147 -4.06 11.52 -27.98
C VAL A 147 -4.76 11.97 -26.70
N GLU A 148 -3.99 12.02 -25.62
CA GLU A 148 -4.46 12.41 -24.30
C GLU A 148 -3.59 13.54 -23.77
N GLY A 149 -4.22 14.51 -23.10
CA GLY A 149 -3.54 15.62 -22.45
C GLY A 149 -4.32 16.03 -21.22
N GLY A 150 -3.65 16.18 -20.09
CA GLY A 150 -4.34 16.36 -18.83
C GLY A 150 -3.49 16.95 -17.74
N SER A 151 -4.15 17.18 -16.61
CA SER A 151 -3.52 17.62 -15.39
C SER A 151 -4.28 17.10 -14.17
N GLU A 152 -3.55 16.78 -13.12
CA GLU A 152 -4.12 16.32 -11.86
C GLU A 152 -3.39 16.99 -10.70
N GLY A 153 -4.07 17.11 -9.58
CA GLY A 153 -3.47 17.63 -8.37
C GLY A 153 -4.07 17.02 -7.12
N TRP A 154 -3.32 17.15 -6.04
CA TRP A 154 -3.62 16.65 -4.73
C TRP A 154 -3.15 17.68 -3.70
N ASP A 155 -3.92 17.84 -2.64
CA ASP A 155 -3.64 18.70 -1.50
C ASP A 155 -4.16 17.99 -0.26
N TYR A 156 -3.32 17.86 0.75
CA TYR A 156 -3.67 17.37 2.07
C TYR A 156 -3.16 18.33 3.14
N THR A 157 -4.10 18.88 3.88
CA THR A 157 -3.90 19.79 4.99
C THR A 157 -4.38 19.10 6.27
N PRO A 158 -3.50 18.41 7.01
CA PRO A 158 -3.86 17.82 8.29
C PRO A 158 -4.09 18.89 9.36
N ASP A 159 -4.78 18.50 10.44
CA ASP A 159 -4.89 19.33 11.64
C ASP A 159 -3.49 19.72 12.16
N PRO A 160 -3.24 21.01 12.47
CA PRO A 160 -1.94 21.45 12.99
C PRO A 160 -1.47 20.66 14.22
N GLY A 161 -2.39 20.19 15.06
CA GLY A 161 -2.04 19.42 16.25
C GLY A 161 -1.42 18.05 15.96
N LEU A 162 -1.66 17.52 14.76
CA LEU A 162 -1.01 16.30 14.26
C LEU A 162 0.41 16.57 13.74
N MET A 163 0.77 17.83 13.51
CA MET A 163 2.07 18.24 12.97
C MET A 163 3.02 18.77 14.06
N ASP A 164 2.50 19.35 15.14
CA ASP A 164 3.28 19.98 16.21
C ASP A 164 3.49 19.10 17.45
N GLY A 165 2.90 17.90 17.49
CA GLY A 165 3.02 16.95 18.60
C GLY A 165 2.03 17.19 19.75
N SER A 166 1.08 18.11 19.60
CA SER A 166 0.01 18.33 20.59
C SER A 166 -1.04 17.21 20.60
N VAL A 167 -1.14 16.40 19.55
CA VAL A 167 -1.94 15.17 19.55
C VAL A 167 -1.13 13.98 20.06
N TRP A 168 -1.68 13.29 21.04
CA TRP A 168 -1.05 12.14 21.69
C TRP A 168 -1.05 10.91 20.79
N GLY A 169 0.14 10.38 20.51
CA GLY A 169 0.33 9.07 19.87
C GLY A 169 -0.10 9.01 18.41
N THR A 170 -0.30 10.14 17.73
CA THR A 170 -0.63 10.18 16.29
C THR A 170 -0.03 11.45 15.69
N THR A 171 0.52 11.31 14.49
CA THR A 171 1.03 12.43 13.69
C THR A 171 0.51 12.32 12.26
N ALA A 172 0.63 13.40 11.51
CA ALA A 172 0.31 13.46 10.10
C ALA A 172 1.44 14.15 9.33
N VAL A 173 1.32 14.15 8.01
CA VAL A 173 2.20 14.94 7.16
C VAL A 173 1.40 15.63 6.07
N SER A 174 1.58 16.93 5.93
CA SER A 174 1.00 17.70 4.84
C SER A 174 1.65 17.37 3.50
N GLY A 175 0.91 17.55 2.42
CA GLY A 175 1.50 17.47 1.09
C GLY A 175 0.57 18.07 0.04
N ALA A 176 1.16 18.73 -0.95
CA ALA A 176 0.42 19.30 -2.06
C ALA A 176 1.25 19.20 -3.34
N GLY A 177 0.61 18.80 -4.43
CA GLY A 177 1.30 18.46 -5.66
C GLY A 177 0.43 18.60 -6.89
N HIS A 178 1.08 18.87 -8.02
CA HIS A 178 0.44 18.93 -9.33
C HIS A 178 1.31 18.23 -10.37
N ARG A 179 0.67 17.52 -11.30
CA ARG A 179 1.34 17.01 -12.50
C ARG A 179 0.49 17.24 -13.74
N SER A 180 1.15 17.46 -14.87
CA SER A 180 0.53 17.45 -16.20
C SER A 180 1.03 16.24 -16.98
N ASN A 181 0.16 15.65 -17.80
CA ASN A 181 0.49 14.49 -18.60
C ASN A 181 0.09 14.69 -20.07
N TYR A 182 0.85 14.08 -20.96
CA TYR A 182 0.43 13.87 -22.34
C TYR A 182 0.76 12.44 -22.77
N ALA A 183 -0.07 11.88 -23.64
CA ALA A 183 0.16 10.57 -24.20
C ALA A 183 -0.35 10.45 -25.63
N VAL A 184 0.33 9.60 -26.40
CA VAL A 184 -0.09 9.22 -27.75
C VAL A 184 -0.08 7.71 -27.83
N THR A 185 -1.19 7.11 -28.24
CA THR A 185 -1.36 5.67 -28.44
C THR A 185 -1.73 5.37 -29.88
N THR A 186 -1.15 4.33 -30.43
CA THR A 186 -1.52 3.77 -31.72
C THR A 186 -1.78 2.28 -31.60
N GLU A 187 -2.77 1.78 -32.34
CA GLU A 187 -3.10 0.36 -32.39
C GLU A 187 -3.47 -0.04 -33.82
N LEU A 188 -2.94 -1.17 -34.28
CA LEU A 188 -3.22 -1.77 -35.56
C LEU A 188 -3.66 -3.22 -35.34
N ARG A 189 -4.89 -3.53 -35.72
CA ARG A 189 -5.47 -4.88 -35.72
C ARG A 189 -5.44 -5.43 -37.13
N MET A 190 -4.82 -6.59 -37.30
CA MET A 190 -4.62 -7.25 -38.59
C MET A 190 -5.18 -8.69 -38.55
N PRO A 191 -6.41 -8.92 -39.02
CA PRO A 191 -6.91 -10.27 -39.26
C PRO A 191 -6.24 -10.87 -40.50
N LEU A 192 -5.09 -11.52 -40.29
CA LEU A 192 -4.26 -12.09 -41.35
C LEU A 192 -4.97 -13.24 -42.08
N LEU A 193 -5.73 -14.05 -41.35
CA LEU A 193 -6.57 -15.16 -41.82
C LEU A 193 -7.88 -15.16 -41.04
N GLU A 194 -8.91 -15.88 -41.51
CA GLU A 194 -10.18 -16.02 -40.78
C GLU A 194 -9.98 -16.58 -39.36
N THR A 195 -8.97 -17.43 -39.20
CA THR A 195 -8.60 -18.07 -37.93
C THR A 195 -7.51 -17.34 -37.15
N LEU A 196 -6.84 -16.33 -37.72
CA LEU A 196 -5.66 -15.70 -37.13
C LEU A 196 -5.70 -14.17 -37.19
N THR A 197 -5.71 -13.52 -36.03
CA THR A 197 -5.57 -12.07 -35.89
C THR A 197 -4.32 -11.71 -35.12
N VAL A 198 -3.55 -10.75 -35.62
CA VAL A 198 -2.42 -10.14 -34.93
C VAL A 198 -2.75 -8.69 -34.62
N THR A 199 -2.43 -8.23 -33.41
CA THR A 199 -2.62 -6.83 -33.00
C THR A 199 -1.29 -6.27 -32.51
N GLY A 200 -0.89 -5.12 -33.04
CA GLY A 200 0.28 -4.36 -32.59
C GLY A 200 -0.15 -3.02 -32.03
N SER A 201 0.44 -2.60 -30.92
CA SER A 201 0.16 -1.31 -30.29
C SER A 201 1.42 -0.68 -29.72
N GLY A 202 1.43 0.65 -29.72
CA GLY A 202 2.49 1.47 -29.12
C GLY A 202 1.89 2.65 -28.38
N ARG A 203 2.51 3.05 -27.28
CA ARG A 203 2.10 4.22 -26.51
C ARG A 203 3.32 4.95 -25.97
N TYR A 204 3.31 6.27 -26.06
CA TYR A 204 4.27 7.14 -25.40
C TYR A 204 3.54 7.96 -24.35
N ASP A 205 3.99 7.90 -23.11
CA ASP A 205 3.49 8.71 -22.00
C ASP A 205 4.60 9.61 -21.48
N ALA A 206 4.25 10.83 -21.09
CA ALA A 206 5.15 11.76 -20.43
C ALA A 206 4.41 12.56 -19.36
N PHE A 207 5.02 12.62 -18.17
CA PHE A 207 4.49 13.29 -17.00
C PHE A 207 5.48 14.36 -16.54
N LYS A 208 5.02 15.60 -16.45
CA LYS A 208 5.79 16.68 -15.83
C LYS A 208 5.41 16.77 -14.35
N ILE A 209 6.38 16.49 -13.48
CA ILE A 209 6.22 16.40 -12.04
C ILE A 209 7.27 17.33 -11.42
N GLY A 210 6.84 18.47 -10.89
CA GLY A 210 7.75 19.53 -10.44
C GLY A 210 8.63 20.03 -11.60
N SER A 211 9.96 20.02 -11.40
CA SER A 211 10.95 20.38 -12.43
C SER A 211 11.32 19.23 -13.36
N ASN A 212 10.90 18.00 -13.05
CA ASN A 212 11.32 16.80 -13.77
C ASN A 212 10.26 16.34 -14.77
N THR A 213 10.71 15.66 -15.83
CA THR A 213 9.84 14.94 -16.76
C THR A 213 10.15 13.46 -16.67
N VAL A 214 9.13 12.64 -16.50
CA VAL A 214 9.24 11.18 -16.52
C VAL A 214 8.42 10.67 -17.70
N ASP A 215 9.11 10.07 -18.66
CA ASP A 215 8.51 9.59 -19.89
C ASP A 215 8.93 8.17 -20.26
N LYS A 216 8.05 7.46 -20.98
CA LYS A 216 8.31 6.10 -21.42
C LYS A 216 7.51 5.74 -22.67
N ALA A 217 8.17 5.09 -23.62
CA ALA A 217 7.50 4.33 -24.67
C ALA A 217 7.20 2.91 -24.20
N THR A 218 5.97 2.46 -24.40
CA THR A 218 5.49 1.11 -24.16
C THR A 218 4.90 0.53 -25.45
N TYR A 219 4.90 -0.79 -25.57
CA TYR A 219 4.39 -1.47 -26.76
C TYR A 219 3.79 -2.82 -26.38
N SER A 220 2.91 -3.34 -27.25
CA SER A 220 2.38 -4.68 -27.09
C SER A 220 2.07 -5.33 -28.44
N VAL A 221 2.30 -6.64 -28.50
CA VAL A 221 1.90 -7.52 -29.60
C VAL A 221 0.99 -8.61 -29.04
N GLY A 222 -0.15 -8.82 -29.69
CA GLY A 222 -1.13 -9.85 -29.37
C GLY A 222 -1.43 -10.74 -30.56
N ILE A 223 -1.70 -12.01 -30.30
CA ILE A 223 -2.12 -13.01 -31.28
C ILE A 223 -3.42 -13.66 -30.77
N GLU A 224 -4.41 -13.74 -31.64
CA GLU A 224 -5.64 -14.50 -31.45
C GLU A 224 -5.74 -15.56 -32.53
N PHE A 225 -5.81 -16.83 -32.14
CA PHE A 225 -5.89 -17.97 -33.05
C PHE A 225 -7.11 -18.83 -32.70
N ARG A 226 -8.09 -18.88 -33.61
CA ARG A 226 -9.34 -19.63 -33.49
C ARG A 226 -9.39 -20.72 -34.56
N PRO A 227 -8.80 -21.90 -34.32
CA PRO A 227 -8.81 -22.98 -35.30
C PRO A 227 -10.21 -23.53 -35.59
N ILE A 228 -11.11 -23.49 -34.59
CA ILE A 228 -12.54 -23.81 -34.71
C ILE A 228 -13.35 -22.84 -33.84
N GLU A 229 -14.64 -22.67 -34.10
CA GLU A 229 -15.48 -21.65 -33.44
C GLU A 229 -15.49 -21.74 -31.90
N SER A 230 -15.43 -22.97 -31.36
CA SER A 230 -15.48 -23.24 -29.92
C SER A 230 -14.14 -23.14 -29.21
N LEU A 231 -13.02 -22.93 -29.93
CA LEU A 231 -11.67 -22.95 -29.36
C LEU A 231 -10.87 -21.71 -29.78
N LEU A 232 -10.42 -20.94 -28.79
CA LEU A 232 -9.62 -19.73 -29.00
C LEU A 232 -8.34 -19.76 -28.17
N PHE A 233 -7.20 -19.67 -28.85
CA PHE A 233 -5.91 -19.42 -28.24
C PHE A 233 -5.59 -17.93 -28.31
N ARG A 234 -5.08 -17.36 -27.21
CA ARG A 234 -4.62 -15.97 -27.15
C ARG A 234 -3.25 -15.91 -26.53
N GLY A 235 -2.35 -15.14 -27.13
CA GLY A 235 -1.04 -14.81 -26.57
C GLY A 235 -0.83 -13.30 -26.64
N LYS A 236 -0.21 -12.72 -25.62
CA LYS A 236 0.13 -11.29 -25.60
C LYS A 236 1.48 -11.08 -24.93
N TYR A 237 2.30 -10.24 -25.53
CA TYR A 237 3.54 -9.74 -24.97
C TYR A 237 3.52 -8.21 -25.00
N GLY A 238 4.02 -7.55 -23.96
CA GLY A 238 4.07 -6.10 -23.93
C GLY A 238 4.78 -5.55 -22.71
N THR A 239 5.03 -4.24 -22.76
CA THR A 239 5.65 -3.46 -21.68
C THR A 239 4.62 -2.53 -21.05
N ALA A 240 4.84 -2.14 -19.80
CA ALA A 240 4.00 -1.20 -19.07
C ALA A 240 4.88 -0.25 -18.25
N PHE A 241 4.33 0.92 -17.93
CA PHE A 241 4.99 1.98 -17.17
C PHE A 241 4.02 2.59 -16.17
N ARG A 242 4.53 2.98 -15.01
CA ARG A 242 3.78 3.70 -13.98
C ARG A 242 4.64 4.85 -13.48
N ALA A 243 4.16 6.08 -13.65
CA ALA A 243 4.77 7.26 -13.04
C ALA A 243 4.47 7.29 -11.51
N PRO A 244 5.34 7.91 -10.69
CA PRO A 244 5.08 8.12 -9.26
C PRO A 244 3.74 8.81 -9.02
N THR A 245 3.09 8.49 -7.91
CA THR A 245 1.88 9.23 -7.48
C THR A 245 2.26 10.63 -7.00
N LEU A 246 1.28 11.54 -6.90
CA LEU A 246 1.53 12.88 -6.36
C LEU A 246 2.02 12.84 -4.90
N SER A 247 1.51 11.94 -4.08
CA SER A 247 2.03 11.74 -2.73
C SER A 247 3.47 11.22 -2.73
N ASP A 248 3.83 10.31 -3.66
CA ASP A 248 5.24 9.84 -3.76
C ASP A 248 6.20 10.98 -4.13
N ALA A 249 5.73 11.98 -4.88
CA ALA A 249 6.55 13.08 -5.38
C ALA A 249 6.55 14.34 -4.51
N PHE A 250 5.48 14.59 -3.74
CA PHE A 250 5.24 15.88 -3.07
C PHE A 250 4.84 15.78 -1.60
N GLN A 251 4.58 14.60 -1.06
CA GLN A 251 4.30 14.47 0.37
C GLN A 251 5.59 14.77 1.15
N GLY A 252 5.44 15.49 2.27
CA GLY A 252 6.54 15.70 3.20
C GLY A 252 6.99 14.39 3.88
N ARG A 253 7.97 14.49 4.76
CA ARG A 253 8.39 13.38 5.61
C ARG A 253 7.33 13.07 6.66
N SER A 254 6.79 11.86 6.68
CA SER A 254 5.88 11.38 7.73
C SER A 254 6.67 10.79 8.89
N GLY A 255 6.30 11.07 10.14
CA GLY A 255 6.90 10.43 11.31
C GLY A 255 6.04 9.32 11.91
N TYR A 256 6.67 8.47 12.71
CA TYR A 256 6.07 7.44 13.57
C TYR A 256 6.97 7.21 14.80
N TYR A 257 6.47 6.48 15.80
CA TYR A 257 7.22 6.11 17.01
C TYR A 257 7.52 4.61 16.99
N ALA A 258 8.74 4.21 16.64
CA ALA A 258 9.18 2.83 16.80
C ALA A 258 9.61 2.54 18.23
N ASN A 259 9.22 1.37 18.73
CA ASN A 259 9.71 0.81 19.98
C ASN A 259 10.29 -0.58 19.69
N GLY A 260 11.50 -0.84 20.19
CA GLY A 260 12.11 -2.17 20.13
C GLY A 260 13.04 -2.39 18.93
N SER A 261 13.56 -1.34 18.30
CA SER A 261 14.60 -1.47 17.28
C SER A 261 15.94 -1.77 17.93
N THR A 262 16.78 -2.62 17.33
CA THR A 262 18.13 -2.90 17.85
C THR A 262 19.15 -1.92 17.24
N ASP A 263 19.88 -1.17 18.07
CA ASP A 263 21.02 -0.37 17.62
C ASP A 263 22.27 -1.26 17.49
N TYR A 264 22.35 -1.97 16.37
CA TYR A 264 23.46 -2.89 16.08
C TYR A 264 24.83 -2.20 16.14
N TYR A 265 24.92 -0.93 15.77
CA TYR A 265 26.17 -0.18 15.84
C TYR A 265 26.65 -0.01 17.29
N ARG A 266 25.79 0.45 18.20
CA ARG A 266 26.14 0.58 19.61
C ARG A 266 26.34 -0.76 20.30
N CYS A 267 25.54 -1.78 19.98
CA CYS A 267 25.77 -3.13 20.48
C CYS A 267 27.14 -3.66 20.03
N GLY A 268 27.51 -3.43 18.78
CA GLY A 268 28.83 -3.75 18.25
C GLY A 268 29.97 -3.05 18.97
N GLN A 269 29.81 -1.76 19.29
CA GLN A 269 30.80 -1.01 20.09
C GLN A 269 31.01 -1.58 21.49
N LEU A 270 29.99 -2.26 22.04
CA LEU A 270 30.07 -2.97 23.31
C LEU A 270 30.53 -4.43 23.17
N GLY A 271 30.87 -4.88 21.95
CA GLY A 271 31.40 -6.23 21.68
C GLY A 271 30.34 -7.30 21.42
N TYR A 272 29.07 -6.92 21.21
CA TYR A 272 28.00 -7.87 20.86
C TYR A 272 27.98 -8.13 19.36
N ASP A 273 27.67 -9.38 18.98
CA ASP A 273 27.52 -9.78 17.57
C ASP A 273 26.14 -9.37 17.05
N PRO A 274 26.01 -8.79 15.85
CA PRO A 274 24.70 -8.46 15.27
C PRO A 274 23.77 -9.68 15.10
N ALA A 275 24.30 -10.90 14.97
CA ALA A 275 23.51 -12.13 14.93
C ALA A 275 22.99 -12.57 16.31
N ASN A 276 23.50 -12.00 17.40
CA ASN A 276 23.03 -12.26 18.76
C ASN A 276 23.30 -11.06 19.69
N THR A 277 22.34 -10.14 19.73
CA THR A 277 22.38 -8.94 20.58
C THR A 277 21.79 -9.16 21.98
N THR A 278 21.52 -10.41 22.37
CA THR A 278 20.89 -10.73 23.67
C THR A 278 21.70 -10.14 24.83
N GLY A 279 21.06 -9.27 25.62
CA GLY A 279 21.69 -8.64 26.78
C GLY A 279 22.52 -7.41 26.44
N CYS A 280 22.46 -6.92 25.21
CA CYS A 280 22.95 -5.59 24.85
C CYS A 280 21.99 -4.53 25.42
N PRO A 281 22.47 -3.47 26.08
CA PRO A 281 21.61 -2.37 26.57
C PRO A 281 20.83 -1.61 25.48
N TYR A 282 21.15 -1.82 24.20
CA TYR A 282 20.57 -1.17 23.04
C TYR A 282 19.87 -2.14 22.08
N ASP A 283 19.48 -3.33 22.57
CA ASP A 283 18.66 -4.30 21.82
C ASP A 283 17.17 -3.88 21.69
N SER A 284 16.79 -2.79 22.35
CA SER A 284 15.44 -2.21 22.31
C SER A 284 15.51 -0.70 22.52
N VAL A 285 15.79 0.04 21.45
CA VAL A 285 15.75 1.51 21.43
C VAL A 285 14.41 2.02 20.90
N SER A 286 13.98 3.17 21.44
CA SER A 286 12.82 3.90 20.96
C SER A 286 13.27 4.99 20.00
N ILE A 287 12.60 5.08 18.85
CA ILE A 287 12.90 6.04 17.79
C ILE A 287 11.68 6.96 17.65
N LYS A 288 11.92 8.27 17.59
CA LYS A 288 10.87 9.27 17.35
C LYS A 288 10.95 9.74 15.90
N ASN A 289 9.81 10.08 15.31
CA ASN A 289 9.70 10.59 13.93
C ASN A 289 10.26 9.66 12.84
N GLU A 290 10.21 8.35 13.06
CA GLU A 290 10.62 7.36 12.08
C GLU A 290 9.68 7.38 10.86
N VAL A 291 10.24 7.39 9.66
CA VAL A 291 9.49 7.24 8.41
C VAL A 291 9.66 5.80 7.95
N ASP A 292 8.62 5.04 7.55
CA ASP A 292 8.83 3.65 7.08
C ASP A 292 8.22 3.31 5.70
N THR A 293 9.07 2.72 4.86
CA THR A 293 8.80 1.90 3.66
C THR A 293 9.89 0.82 3.44
N LEU A 294 10.92 0.78 4.29
CA LEU A 294 12.08 -0.11 4.28
C LEU A 294 12.41 -0.40 5.74
N SER A 295 12.52 -1.69 6.10
CA SER A 295 12.76 -2.11 7.50
C SER A 295 13.88 -1.30 8.17
N SER A 296 13.54 -0.57 9.21
CA SER A 296 14.50 0.23 9.99
C SER A 296 15.55 -0.63 10.67
N ASP A 297 15.19 -1.85 11.05
CA ASP A 297 16.12 -2.86 11.55
C ASP A 297 17.21 -3.21 10.52
N GLN A 298 16.81 -3.38 9.24
CA GLN A 298 17.77 -3.58 8.14
C GLN A 298 18.66 -2.37 7.92
N LEU A 299 18.14 -1.15 8.04
CA LEU A 299 18.95 0.07 7.93
C LEU A 299 19.97 0.20 9.07
N LEU A 300 19.58 -0.13 10.31
CA LEU A 300 20.47 -0.12 11.47
C LEU A 300 21.54 -1.22 11.37
N LEU A 301 21.18 -2.39 10.83
CA LEU A 301 22.14 -3.45 10.54
C LEU A 301 23.11 -3.05 9.42
N ALA A 302 22.59 -2.42 8.36
CA ALA A 302 23.40 -1.84 7.29
C ALA A 302 24.39 -0.81 7.84
N GLU A 303 23.95 0.04 8.76
CA GLU A 303 24.78 1.03 9.46
C GLU A 303 25.92 0.39 10.22
N TYR A 304 25.63 -0.67 10.98
CA TYR A 304 26.65 -1.44 11.67
C TYR A 304 27.72 -1.93 10.68
N TYR A 305 27.33 -2.57 9.57
CA TYR A 305 28.30 -3.06 8.59
C TYR A 305 29.10 -1.92 7.95
N CYS A 306 28.42 -0.86 7.49
CA CYS A 306 29.03 0.27 6.80
C CYS A 306 30.02 1.03 7.69
N ARG A 307 29.67 1.31 8.95
CA ARG A 307 30.56 2.02 9.89
C ARG A 307 31.75 1.19 10.32
N ASN A 308 31.63 -0.14 10.32
CA ASN A 308 32.73 -1.06 10.66
C ASN A 308 33.54 -1.52 9.44
N GLY A 309 33.28 -0.97 8.24
CA GLY A 309 34.00 -1.33 7.02
C GLY A 309 33.77 -2.78 6.56
N GLN A 310 32.66 -3.39 7.00
CA GLN A 310 32.27 -4.74 6.63
C GLN A 310 31.42 -4.73 5.34
N SER A 311 31.35 -5.87 4.66
CA SER A 311 30.51 -6.02 3.48
C SER A 311 29.05 -5.92 3.86
N ASN A 312 28.39 -4.86 3.44
CA ASN A 312 26.96 -4.67 3.64
C ASN A 312 26.17 -5.50 2.61
N ASN A 313 25.37 -6.45 3.09
CA ASN A 313 24.53 -7.33 2.29
C ASN A 313 23.03 -6.95 2.34
N THR A 314 22.72 -5.79 2.91
CA THR A 314 21.36 -5.26 2.96
C THR A 314 21.01 -4.52 1.67
N SER A 315 19.72 -4.23 1.50
CA SER A 315 19.21 -3.46 0.36
C SER A 315 19.58 -1.97 0.37
N ALA A 316 20.40 -1.43 1.28
CA ALA A 316 20.76 -0.01 1.31
C ALA A 316 22.27 0.19 1.17
N SER A 317 22.73 1.05 0.25
CA SER A 317 24.16 1.37 0.12
C SER A 317 24.70 2.13 1.33
N CYS A 318 26.01 2.08 1.59
CA CYS A 318 26.60 2.84 2.71
C CYS A 318 26.46 4.36 2.57
N GLN A 319 26.35 4.87 1.34
CA GLN A 319 26.04 6.27 1.11
C GLN A 319 24.62 6.59 1.57
N ASN A 320 23.65 5.77 1.16
CA ASN A 320 22.25 5.93 1.58
C ASN A 320 22.13 5.89 3.10
N VAL A 321 22.79 4.91 3.75
CA VAL A 321 22.76 4.78 5.21
C VAL A 321 23.29 6.03 5.91
N SER A 322 24.37 6.63 5.41
CA SER A 322 24.91 7.88 5.96
C SER A 322 23.99 9.08 5.75
N ASP A 323 23.19 9.09 4.69
CA ASP A 323 22.25 10.17 4.39
C ASP A 323 20.91 10.00 5.10
N TRP A 324 20.57 8.77 5.49
CA TRP A 324 19.26 8.39 6.03
C TRP A 324 19.26 8.20 7.54
N ILE A 325 20.40 7.94 8.16
CA ILE A 325 20.50 7.76 9.61
C ILE A 325 21.21 8.95 10.23
N THR A 326 20.48 9.67 11.08
CA THR A 326 21.01 10.79 11.86
C THR A 326 21.21 10.36 13.30
N ARG A 327 22.39 10.69 13.85
CA ARG A 327 22.71 10.54 15.26
C ARG A 327 23.07 11.90 15.84
N ASP A 328 22.73 12.12 17.10
CA ASP A 328 23.10 13.34 17.81
C ASP A 328 24.61 13.42 18.10
N ALA A 329 25.05 14.53 18.70
CA ALA A 329 26.47 14.75 19.05
C ALA A 329 27.04 13.74 20.06
N SER A 330 26.18 13.02 20.78
CA SER A 330 26.55 11.94 21.71
C SER A 330 26.47 10.54 21.06
N GLY A 331 26.18 10.49 19.75
CA GLY A 331 26.06 9.27 18.97
C GLY A 331 24.76 8.50 19.23
N VAL A 332 23.76 9.11 19.86
CA VAL A 332 22.42 8.52 20.06
C VAL A 332 21.66 8.63 18.75
N LEU A 333 20.96 7.57 18.39
CA LEU A 333 20.07 7.55 17.23
C LEU A 333 18.97 8.61 17.40
N ASP A 334 18.86 9.51 16.42
CA ASP A 334 17.93 10.65 16.44
C ASP A 334 16.81 10.44 15.42
N GLU A 335 17.15 10.22 14.14
CA GLU A 335 16.19 10.03 13.03
C GLU A 335 16.64 8.89 12.11
N ILE A 336 15.69 8.08 11.65
CA ILE A 336 15.83 7.19 10.48
C ILE A 336 14.86 7.66 9.38
N TYR A 337 15.41 8.05 8.24
CA TYR A 337 14.67 8.45 7.06
C TYR A 337 14.60 7.31 6.03
N THR A 338 13.44 6.69 5.83
CA THR A 338 13.25 5.74 4.73
C THR A 338 12.60 6.43 3.53
N PRO A 339 13.32 6.73 2.44
CA PRO A 339 12.67 7.21 1.23
C PRO A 339 11.97 6.06 0.50
N LYS A 340 10.89 6.40 -0.22
CA LYS A 340 10.33 5.49 -1.23
C LYS A 340 11.37 5.26 -2.33
N MET A 341 11.84 4.03 -2.44
CA MET A 341 12.82 3.62 -3.45
C MET A 341 12.12 2.97 -4.65
N ASN A 342 12.65 3.22 -5.84
CA ASN A 342 12.21 2.50 -7.04
C ASN A 342 12.67 1.05 -6.96
N VAL A 343 11.72 0.11 -6.92
CA VAL A 343 12.00 -1.32 -7.05
C VAL A 343 12.69 -1.58 -8.37
N ALA A 344 13.83 -2.26 -8.35
CA ALA A 344 14.61 -2.55 -9.54
C ALA A 344 13.91 -3.53 -10.50
N ARG A 345 13.32 -4.61 -9.95
CA ARG A 345 12.58 -5.59 -10.77
C ARG A 345 11.60 -6.42 -9.95
N GLN A 346 10.47 -6.78 -10.55
CA GLN A 346 9.57 -7.80 -10.03
C GLN A 346 9.18 -8.78 -11.14
N ASN A 347 9.23 -10.09 -10.85
CA ASN A 347 8.87 -11.16 -11.76
C ASN A 347 7.68 -11.93 -11.19
N LEU A 348 6.56 -11.99 -11.92
CA LEU A 348 5.36 -12.74 -11.55
C LEU A 348 4.99 -13.71 -12.66
N GLU A 349 4.80 -14.99 -12.32
CA GLU A 349 4.27 -16.02 -13.19
C GLU A 349 3.07 -16.65 -12.49
N ALA A 350 1.92 -16.71 -13.16
CA ALA A 350 0.68 -17.25 -12.59
C ALA A 350 -0.13 -18.00 -13.65
N LEU A 351 -0.80 -19.07 -13.20
CA LEU A 351 -1.80 -19.79 -13.95
C LEU A 351 -3.18 -19.35 -13.48
N THR A 352 -4.06 -19.00 -14.41
CA THR A 352 -5.46 -18.70 -14.10
C THR A 352 -6.37 -19.55 -14.96
N ALA A 353 -7.47 -20.03 -14.36
CA ALA A 353 -8.49 -20.81 -15.04
C ALA A 353 -9.87 -20.27 -14.64
N SER A 354 -10.74 -20.11 -15.64
CA SER A 354 -12.11 -19.66 -15.44
C SER A 354 -13.06 -20.61 -16.15
N PHE A 355 -14.16 -20.93 -15.49
CA PHE A 355 -15.24 -21.76 -16.01
C PHE A 355 -16.55 -21.02 -15.84
N LYS A 356 -17.35 -20.96 -16.92
CA LYS A 356 -18.71 -20.43 -16.88
C LYS A 356 -19.62 -21.35 -17.69
N TYR A 357 -20.75 -21.70 -17.12
CA TYR A 357 -21.73 -22.56 -17.77
C TYR A 357 -23.15 -22.20 -17.35
N VAL A 358 -24.08 -22.21 -18.30
CA VAL A 358 -25.49 -21.98 -18.04
C VAL A 358 -26.27 -23.19 -18.51
N GLN A 359 -27.04 -23.78 -17.60
CA GLN A 359 -27.92 -24.91 -17.87
C GLN A 359 -29.37 -24.48 -17.69
N ASP A 360 -30.15 -24.54 -18.76
CA ASP A 360 -31.60 -24.47 -18.67
C ASP A 360 -32.13 -25.80 -18.12
N ILE A 361 -32.92 -25.75 -17.04
CA ILE A 361 -33.57 -26.91 -16.41
C ILE A 361 -35.10 -26.87 -16.60
N GLY A 362 -35.57 -26.14 -17.62
CA GLY A 362 -36.95 -26.05 -18.08
C GLY A 362 -37.84 -25.32 -17.07
N ARG A 363 -38.92 -25.99 -16.63
CA ARG A 363 -39.89 -25.41 -15.68
C ARG A 363 -39.28 -24.94 -14.35
N PHE A 364 -38.09 -25.43 -14.03
CA PHE A 364 -37.37 -25.05 -12.81
C PHE A 364 -36.47 -23.83 -13.02
N GLY A 365 -36.44 -23.22 -14.21
CA GLY A 365 -35.61 -22.06 -14.50
C GLY A 365 -34.23 -22.46 -15.02
N SER A 366 -33.20 -21.71 -14.67
CA SER A 366 -31.84 -21.92 -15.16
C SER A 366 -30.82 -21.93 -14.02
N LEU A 367 -29.78 -22.74 -14.16
CA LEU A 367 -28.62 -22.78 -13.28
C LEU A 367 -27.44 -22.12 -13.98
N GLN A 368 -26.78 -21.19 -13.30
CA GLN A 368 -25.54 -20.56 -13.76
C GLN A 368 -24.40 -20.97 -12.85
N PHE A 369 -23.37 -21.56 -13.44
CA PHE A 369 -22.14 -21.94 -12.75
C PHE A 369 -21.03 -20.97 -13.16
N SER A 370 -20.31 -20.45 -12.19
CA SER A 370 -19.07 -19.71 -12.42
C SER A 370 -18.02 -20.19 -11.43
N ALA A 371 -16.82 -20.48 -11.91
CA ALA A 371 -15.68 -20.82 -11.06
C ALA A 371 -14.42 -20.14 -11.60
N ASN A 372 -13.59 -19.65 -10.70
CA ASN A 372 -12.29 -19.08 -10.99
C ASN A 372 -11.23 -19.70 -10.09
N TYR A 373 -10.04 -19.89 -10.65
CA TYR A 373 -8.89 -20.44 -9.96
C TYR A 373 -7.64 -19.68 -10.40
N THR A 374 -6.80 -19.30 -9.45
CA THR A 374 -5.51 -18.65 -9.68
C THR A 374 -4.45 -19.34 -8.84
N ASP A 375 -3.33 -19.72 -9.47
CA ASP A 375 -2.14 -20.25 -8.82
C ASP A 375 -0.92 -19.43 -9.23
N MET A 376 -0.26 -18.79 -8.26
CA MET A 376 1.02 -18.14 -8.47
C MET A 376 2.13 -19.18 -8.50
N LEU A 377 2.82 -19.26 -9.63
CA LEU A 377 3.92 -20.20 -9.86
C LEU A 377 5.26 -19.62 -9.41
N LYS A 378 5.45 -18.31 -9.63
CA LYS A 378 6.68 -17.60 -9.27
C LYS A 378 6.37 -16.17 -8.90
N ARG A 379 7.00 -15.70 -7.83
CA ARG A 379 6.99 -14.29 -7.46
C ARG A 379 8.34 -13.91 -6.88
N LYS A 380 9.10 -13.12 -7.62
CA LYS A 380 10.43 -12.68 -7.19
C LYS A 380 10.54 -11.16 -7.24
N LEU A 381 11.25 -10.59 -6.27
CA LEU A 381 11.48 -9.16 -6.13
C LEU A 381 12.99 -8.90 -6.05
N GLN A 382 13.47 -7.91 -6.78
CA GLN A 382 14.80 -7.35 -6.62
C GLN A 382 14.61 -5.90 -6.13
N PRO A 383 14.89 -5.60 -4.85
CA PRO A 383 14.71 -4.26 -4.29
C PRO A 383 15.56 -3.22 -5.02
N GLN A 384 16.88 -3.41 -5.11
CA GLN A 384 17.79 -2.50 -5.80
C GLN A 384 18.59 -3.16 -6.94
N PRO A 385 19.08 -2.37 -7.92
CA PRO A 385 19.91 -2.92 -8.99
C PRO A 385 21.19 -3.53 -8.43
N GLY A 386 21.34 -4.85 -8.57
CA GLY A 386 22.50 -5.59 -8.06
C GLY A 386 22.17 -6.53 -6.90
N ASP A 387 21.03 -6.33 -6.23
CA ASP A 387 20.58 -7.19 -5.14
C ASP A 387 20.22 -8.60 -5.63
N GLU A 388 20.25 -9.57 -4.72
CA GLU A 388 19.67 -10.89 -4.97
C GLU A 388 18.14 -10.82 -5.07
N TYR A 389 17.57 -11.78 -5.80
CA TYR A 389 16.11 -11.88 -5.91
C TYR A 389 15.53 -12.54 -4.66
N LEU A 390 14.66 -11.82 -3.97
CA LEU A 390 13.84 -12.33 -2.88
C LEU A 390 12.67 -13.16 -3.43
N ASP A 391 12.42 -14.34 -2.86
CA ASP A 391 11.30 -15.22 -3.23
C ASP A 391 10.07 -14.91 -2.37
N LEU A 392 9.11 -14.19 -2.95
CA LEU A 392 7.89 -13.77 -2.26
C LEU A 392 6.79 -14.85 -2.19
N LEU A 393 7.08 -16.11 -2.52
CA LEU A 393 6.16 -17.24 -2.35
C LEU A 393 6.62 -18.23 -1.28
N HIS A 394 7.92 -18.32 -1.05
CA HIS A 394 8.51 -19.35 -0.20
C HIS A 394 9.25 -18.78 1.00
N ASP A 395 9.78 -17.56 0.92
CA ASP A 395 10.49 -16.93 2.04
C ASP A 395 9.47 -16.23 2.97
N PRO A 396 9.27 -16.71 4.22
CA PRO A 396 8.32 -16.10 5.15
C PRO A 396 8.67 -14.65 5.52
N TYR A 397 9.96 -14.32 5.58
CA TYR A 397 10.43 -13.00 5.92
C TYR A 397 10.16 -12.03 4.78
N ALA A 398 10.56 -12.40 3.55
CA ALA A 398 10.29 -11.58 2.38
C ALA A 398 8.77 -11.42 2.13
N MET A 399 7.98 -12.46 2.38
CA MET A 399 6.51 -12.38 2.33
C MET A 399 5.93 -11.40 3.35
N TRP A 400 6.46 -11.35 4.57
CA TRP A 400 5.95 -10.43 5.59
C TRP A 400 6.30 -8.97 5.28
N VAL A 401 7.55 -8.73 4.87
CA VAL A 401 8.10 -7.38 4.66
C VAL A 401 7.57 -6.75 3.38
N TYR A 402 7.53 -7.50 2.28
CA TYR A 402 7.22 -6.95 0.96
C TYR A 402 5.80 -7.25 0.53
N ASP A 403 5.33 -8.49 0.70
CA ASP A 403 3.96 -8.82 0.35
C ASP A 403 3.42 -10.19 0.76
N SER A 404 2.36 -10.23 1.58
CA SER A 404 1.75 -11.47 2.06
C SER A 404 0.52 -11.86 1.23
N TYR A 405 0.72 -12.60 0.14
CA TYR A 405 -0.39 -13.14 -0.66
C TYR A 405 -0.44 -14.67 -0.63
N ALA A 406 -1.66 -15.19 -0.54
CA ALA A 406 -1.94 -16.60 -0.72
C ALA A 406 -1.56 -17.04 -2.14
N LYS A 407 -0.72 -18.08 -2.24
CA LYS A 407 -0.30 -18.69 -3.51
C LYS A 407 -1.48 -19.08 -4.40
N VAL A 408 -2.53 -19.61 -3.78
CA VAL A 408 -3.73 -20.09 -4.46
C VAL A 408 -4.95 -19.30 -4.00
N ARG A 409 -5.79 -18.90 -4.94
CA ARG A 409 -7.12 -18.36 -4.69
C ARG A 409 -8.13 -19.01 -5.62
N ALA A 410 -9.30 -19.31 -5.10
CA ALA A 410 -10.41 -19.83 -5.89
C ALA A 410 -11.73 -19.23 -5.42
N ASP A 411 -12.65 -19.05 -6.35
CA ASP A 411 -14.02 -18.66 -6.03
C ASP A 411 -14.99 -19.38 -6.95
N GLY A 412 -16.21 -19.57 -6.45
CA GLY A 412 -17.25 -20.27 -7.18
C GLY A 412 -18.62 -19.74 -6.81
N SER A 413 -19.53 -19.74 -7.78
CA SER A 413 -20.94 -19.46 -7.54
C SER A 413 -21.84 -20.39 -8.33
N ILE A 414 -23.00 -20.65 -7.73
CA ILE A 414 -24.13 -21.31 -8.36
C ILE A 414 -25.30 -20.34 -8.25
N GLY A 415 -25.69 -19.77 -9.38
CA GLY A 415 -26.91 -19.00 -9.54
C GLY A 415 -28.06 -19.91 -9.93
N TRP A 416 -29.24 -19.61 -9.41
CA TRP A 416 -30.51 -20.17 -9.84
C TRP A 416 -31.48 -19.03 -10.13
N ALA A 417 -32.04 -19.00 -11.34
CA ALA A 417 -33.00 -17.99 -11.75
C ALA A 417 -34.28 -18.65 -12.27
N LYS A 418 -35.42 -18.25 -11.70
CA LYS A 418 -36.76 -18.69 -12.12
C LYS A 418 -37.76 -17.53 -12.00
N ASP A 419 -38.34 -17.11 -13.13
CA ASP A 419 -39.29 -16.00 -13.20
C ASP A 419 -38.74 -14.74 -12.50
N ASN A 420 -39.39 -14.28 -11.42
CA ASN A 420 -38.98 -13.12 -10.64
C ASN A 420 -38.00 -13.45 -9.49
N TRP A 421 -37.57 -14.71 -9.37
CA TRP A 421 -36.71 -15.18 -8.29
C TRP A 421 -35.30 -15.47 -8.79
N THR A 422 -34.32 -14.95 -8.07
CA THR A 422 -32.90 -15.28 -8.25
C THR A 422 -32.29 -15.62 -6.91
N THR A 423 -31.51 -16.68 -6.85
CA THR A 423 -30.74 -17.08 -5.66
C THR A 423 -29.32 -17.42 -6.09
N THR A 424 -28.33 -16.96 -5.33
CA THR A 424 -26.92 -17.26 -5.61
C THR A 424 -26.27 -17.82 -4.37
N LEU A 425 -25.67 -19.00 -4.48
CA LEU A 425 -24.72 -19.53 -3.51
C LEU A 425 -23.31 -19.15 -3.97
N TYR A 426 -22.50 -18.58 -3.08
CA TYR A 426 -21.12 -18.18 -3.36
C TYR A 426 -20.17 -18.80 -2.35
N ALA A 427 -18.99 -19.19 -2.82
CA ALA A 427 -17.89 -19.67 -2.00
C ALA A 427 -16.57 -19.02 -2.45
N ASN A 428 -15.72 -18.72 -1.48
CA ASN A 428 -14.36 -18.22 -1.71
C ASN A 428 -13.37 -19.08 -0.92
N TYR A 429 -12.23 -19.36 -1.54
CA TYR A 429 -11.10 -20.03 -0.93
C TYR A 429 -9.84 -19.20 -1.11
N ILE A 430 -9.22 -18.85 0.01
CA ILE A 430 -7.90 -18.21 0.07
C ILE A 430 -6.95 -19.25 0.64
N GLY A 431 -5.89 -19.56 -0.11
CA GLY A 431 -4.86 -20.50 0.31
C GLY A 431 -4.07 -20.00 1.52
N LYS A 432 -3.33 -20.92 2.14
CA LYS A 432 -2.58 -20.64 3.36
C LYS A 432 -1.46 -19.62 3.17
N THR A 433 -1.21 -18.82 4.19
CA THR A 433 -0.08 -17.88 4.27
C THR A 433 0.81 -18.19 5.48
N PRO A 434 2.09 -17.76 5.49
CA PRO A 434 2.95 -17.93 6.66
C PRO A 434 2.32 -17.31 7.91
N ASN A 435 2.47 -17.97 9.05
CA ASN A 435 2.12 -17.40 10.34
C ASN A 435 3.27 -16.52 10.88
N TYR A 436 2.98 -15.72 11.92
CA TYR A 436 3.97 -14.83 12.53
C TYR A 436 5.24 -15.56 13.01
N MET A 437 5.12 -16.81 13.47
CA MET A 437 6.28 -17.60 13.88
C MET A 437 7.22 -17.95 12.71
N ALA A 438 6.68 -18.16 11.50
CA ALA A 438 7.51 -18.37 10.32
C ALA A 438 8.30 -17.11 9.93
N TYR A 439 7.72 -15.93 10.17
CA TYR A 439 8.41 -14.65 10.02
C TYR A 439 9.55 -14.48 11.05
N VAL A 440 9.24 -14.58 12.35
CA VAL A 440 10.22 -14.40 13.44
C VAL A 440 11.37 -15.40 13.34
N GLY A 441 11.05 -16.63 12.95
CA GLY A 441 12.01 -17.71 12.79
C GLY A 441 12.78 -17.72 11.48
N ASN A 442 12.48 -16.78 10.57
CA ASN A 442 12.99 -16.73 9.20
C ASN A 442 12.94 -18.10 8.48
N GLY A 443 11.83 -18.83 8.68
CA GLY A 443 11.71 -20.21 8.21
C GLY A 443 10.52 -20.95 8.81
N TYR A 444 10.07 -22.01 8.13
CA TYR A 444 8.90 -22.80 8.56
C TYR A 444 9.18 -23.84 9.66
N ASP A 445 10.46 -24.08 9.97
CA ASP A 445 10.87 -25.09 10.95
C ASP A 445 11.10 -24.50 12.36
N TYR A 446 10.94 -23.19 12.51
CA TYR A 446 11.17 -22.50 13.78
C TYR A 446 10.13 -22.89 14.85
N VAL A 447 10.62 -23.07 16.07
CA VAL A 447 9.79 -23.30 17.27
C VAL A 447 10.21 -22.29 18.33
N HIS A 448 9.27 -21.42 18.70
CA HIS A 448 9.49 -20.44 19.76
C HIS A 448 9.63 -21.14 21.12
N SER A 449 10.36 -20.52 22.05
CA SER A 449 10.58 -21.04 23.41
C SER A 449 9.29 -21.30 24.20
N SER A 450 8.20 -20.60 23.84
CA SER A 450 6.85 -20.80 24.39
C SER A 450 6.08 -21.97 23.75
N GLY A 451 6.67 -22.71 22.81
CA GLY A 451 6.08 -23.88 22.14
C GLY A 451 5.30 -23.60 20.85
N TYR A 452 5.11 -22.33 20.45
CA TYR A 452 4.49 -21.99 19.17
C TYR A 452 5.39 -22.36 17.99
N LYS A 453 4.82 -22.91 16.93
CA LYS A 453 5.55 -23.40 15.76
C LYS A 453 5.29 -22.54 14.53
N ALA A 454 6.33 -22.34 13.73
CA ALA A 454 6.23 -21.79 12.40
C ALA A 454 5.41 -22.71 11.48
N GLY A 455 4.70 -22.11 10.52
CA GLY A 455 3.87 -22.86 9.60
C GLY A 455 3.07 -21.98 8.65
N LYS A 456 2.27 -22.63 7.80
CA LYS A 456 1.30 -21.97 6.91
C LYS A 456 -0.10 -22.17 7.50
N THR A 457 -0.82 -21.06 7.72
CA THR A 457 -2.19 -21.03 8.24
C THR A 457 -3.18 -20.72 7.14
#